data_AF-A0A914LBI4-F1
#
_entry.id   AF-A0A914LBI4-F1
#
_cell.length_a   1.000
_cell.length_b   1.000
_cell.length_c   1.000
_cell.angle_alpha   90.00
_cell.angle_beta   90.00
_cell.angle_gamma   90.00
#
_symmetry.space_group_name_H-M   'P 1'
#
loop_
_entity.id
_entity.type
_entity.pdbx_description
1 polymer ?
#
loop_
_entity_poly.entity_id
_entity_poly.type
_entity_poly.pdbx_seq_one_letter_code
_entity_poly.pdbx_strand_id
1 'polypeptide(L)'
;MRSPNSVLSVRNIGVQLFPRKLDYFLDAYRQATDKPYGYLVIDMHASSDPGLRLRTILAKTKSQRKLQHLLRLTNTDQLLAISEICLNIIKARLKLTPRQKKRLIPYADFVRKMSRIRSEVGARKILNQKRRRCGHVRSIIDTSSY
;
A
#
# COMPACT_ATOMS: atom_id res chain seq x y z
N MET A 1 16.15 13.60 2.59
CA MET A 1 14.89 14.29 2.97
C MET A 1 15.02 15.77 2.62
N ARG A 2 13.97 16.44 2.10
CA ARG A 2 14.09 17.79 1.50
C ARG A 2 13.37 18.95 2.22
N SER A 3 12.74 18.76 3.39
CA SER A 3 12.31 19.93 4.19
C SER A 3 12.28 19.62 5.70
N PRO A 4 12.82 20.49 6.56
CA PRO A 4 12.75 20.35 8.04
C PRO A 4 11.32 20.42 8.59
N ASN A 5 10.45 21.19 7.92
CA ASN A 5 9.08 21.44 8.36
C ASN A 5 8.19 20.19 8.30
N SER A 6 8.51 19.19 7.48
CA SER A 6 7.73 17.96 7.43
C SER A 6 7.87 17.11 8.69
N VAL A 7 9.01 17.16 9.39
CA VAL A 7 9.27 16.35 10.58
C VAL A 7 8.52 16.89 11.79
N LEU A 8 8.47 18.22 11.95
CA LEU A 8 7.69 18.88 13.00
C LEU A 8 6.19 18.58 12.86
N SER A 9 5.64 18.67 11.65
CA SER A 9 4.23 18.34 11.40
C SER A 9 3.91 16.87 11.73
N VAL A 10 4.80 15.95 11.35
CA VAL A 10 4.65 14.52 11.67
C VAL A 10 4.72 14.28 13.18
N ARG A 11 5.62 14.96 13.89
CA ARG A 11 5.72 14.88 15.35
C ARG A 11 4.45 15.39 16.04
N ASN A 12 3.92 16.52 15.61
CA ASN A 12 2.70 17.11 16.18
C ASN A 12 1.50 16.18 16.00
N ILE A 13 1.35 15.58 14.81
CA ILE A 13 0.35 14.55 14.55
C ILE A 13 0.57 13.34 15.46
N GLY A 14 1.82 12.88 15.61
CA GLY A 14 2.16 11.76 16.48
C GLY A 14 1.76 11.98 17.95
N VAL A 15 1.97 13.19 18.48
CA VAL A 15 1.57 13.55 19.86
C VAL A 15 0.05 13.50 20.02
N GLN A 16 -0.70 13.98 19.01
CA GLN A 16 -2.16 14.01 19.04
C GLN A 16 -2.77 12.60 18.93
N LEU A 17 -2.25 11.76 18.05
CA LEU A 17 -2.80 10.43 17.78
C LEU A 17 -2.33 9.37 18.78
N PHE A 18 -1.10 9.50 19.30
CA PHE A 18 -0.48 8.56 20.23
C PHE A 18 0.08 9.28 21.46
N PRO A 19 -0.78 9.82 22.34
CA PRO A 19 -0.34 10.46 23.58
C PRO A 19 0.52 9.48 24.39
N ARG A 20 1.67 9.95 24.89
CA ARG A 20 2.66 9.16 25.65
C ARG A 20 3.34 8.01 24.88
N LYS A 21 3.08 7.86 23.58
CA LYS A 21 3.69 6.84 22.71
C LYS A 21 4.29 7.46 21.43
N LEU A 22 4.83 8.66 21.55
CA LEU A 22 5.40 9.40 20.42
C LEU A 22 6.59 8.65 19.80
N ASP A 23 7.46 8.03 20.60
CA ASP A 23 8.65 7.33 20.09
C ASP A 23 8.25 6.13 19.23
N TYR A 24 7.25 5.36 19.67
CA TYR A 24 6.65 4.28 18.87
C TYR A 24 6.15 4.79 17.51
N PHE A 25 5.50 5.96 17.49
CA PHE A 25 5.03 6.57 16.24
C PHE A 25 6.16 7.01 15.32
N LEU A 26 7.16 7.68 15.88
CA LEU A 26 8.30 8.19 15.12
C LEU A 26 9.16 7.04 14.57
N ASP A 27 9.31 5.95 15.31
CA ASP A 27 10.02 4.76 14.83
C ASP A 27 9.28 4.08 13.69
N ALA A 28 7.95 3.93 13.78
CA ALA A 28 7.16 3.42 12.67
C ALA A 28 7.24 4.34 11.44
N TYR A 29 7.21 5.66 11.63
CA TYR A 29 7.39 6.64 10.55
C TYR A 29 8.77 6.54 9.90
N ARG A 30 9.85 6.44 10.69
CA ARG A 30 11.22 6.24 10.20
C ARG A 30 11.31 4.95 9.38
N GLN A 31 10.81 3.83 9.92
CA GLN A 31 10.80 2.55 9.20
C GLN A 31 10.00 2.62 7.90
N ALA A 32 8.85 3.33 7.91
CA ALA A 32 8.05 3.53 6.71
C ALA A 32 8.78 4.38 5.67
N THR A 33 9.56 5.38 6.07
CA THR A 33 10.18 6.35 5.16
C THR A 33 11.64 6.07 4.82
N ASP A 34 12.26 5.07 5.47
CA ASP A 34 13.62 4.59 5.20
C ASP A 34 13.83 4.22 3.73
N LYS A 35 12.77 3.75 3.07
CA LYS A 35 12.79 3.41 1.64
C LYS A 35 12.00 4.43 0.82
N PRO A 36 12.47 4.77 -0.40
CA PRO A 36 11.67 5.55 -1.33
C PRO A 36 10.28 4.94 -1.53
N TYR A 37 9.25 5.78 -1.41
CA TYR A 37 7.83 5.42 -1.60
C TYR A 37 7.26 4.48 -0.53
N GLY A 38 7.80 4.47 0.67
CA GLY A 38 7.11 3.82 1.78
C GLY A 38 6.01 4.71 2.35
N TYR A 39 5.03 4.06 2.97
CA TYR A 39 3.82 4.67 3.52
C TYR A 39 3.62 4.15 4.94
N LEU A 40 3.14 5.03 5.81
CA LEU A 40 2.68 4.69 7.15
C LEU A 40 1.15 4.71 7.14
N VAL A 41 0.52 3.59 7.48
CA VAL A 41 -0.93 3.53 7.68
C VAL A 41 -1.20 3.63 9.18
N ILE A 42 -2.09 4.54 9.55
CA ILE A 42 -2.51 4.79 10.92
C ILE A 42 -3.96 4.32 11.07
N ASP A 43 -4.17 3.31 11.91
CA ASP A 43 -5.48 2.81 12.31
C ASP A 43 -5.85 3.43 13.67
N MET A 44 -6.90 4.24 13.67
CA MET A 44 -7.40 4.95 14.85
C MET A 44 -8.66 4.30 15.45
N HIS A 45 -9.06 3.11 14.97
CA HIS A 45 -10.27 2.47 15.46
C HIS A 45 -10.14 2.10 16.94
N ALA A 46 -11.18 2.41 17.74
CA ALA A 46 -11.13 2.29 19.20
C ALA A 46 -10.87 0.86 19.68
N SER A 47 -11.41 -0.14 18.97
CA SER A 47 -11.23 -1.57 19.28
C SER A 47 -9.95 -2.18 18.70
N SER A 48 -9.18 -1.44 17.89
CA SER A 48 -7.92 -1.94 17.34
C SER A 48 -6.85 -2.00 18.41
N ASP A 49 -6.16 -3.15 18.48
CA ASP A 49 -4.99 -3.36 19.33
C ASP A 49 -3.98 -2.22 19.13
N PRO A 50 -3.62 -1.47 20.20
CA PRO A 50 -2.67 -0.37 20.15
C PRO A 50 -1.33 -0.70 19.47
N GLY A 51 -0.84 -1.95 19.58
CA GLY A 51 0.41 -2.39 18.95
C GLY A 51 0.31 -2.58 17.43
N LEU A 52 -0.91 -2.67 16.90
CA LEU A 52 -1.19 -2.89 15.47
C LEU A 52 -1.75 -1.65 14.76
N ARG A 53 -1.85 -0.53 15.47
CA ARG A 53 -2.37 0.75 14.97
C ARG A 53 -1.45 1.41 13.95
N LEU A 54 -0.16 1.12 14.00
CA LEU A 54 0.81 1.59 13.01
C LEU A 54 1.26 0.44 12.14
N ARG A 55 0.91 0.50 10.85
CA ARG A 55 1.28 -0.53 9.87
C ARG A 55 2.21 0.06 8.82
N THR A 56 3.40 -0.51 8.73
CA THR A 56 4.50 -0.06 7.87
C THR A 56 4.80 -1.05 6.75
N ILE A 57 3.78 -1.54 6.02
CA ILE A 57 4.02 -2.62 5.05
C ILE A 57 3.10 -2.49 3.82
N LEU A 58 3.63 -1.91 2.73
CA LEU A 58 3.35 -2.49 1.40
C LEU A 58 4.20 -3.74 1.29
N ALA A 59 3.57 -4.91 1.31
CA ALA A 59 4.26 -6.20 1.29
C ALA A 59 5.22 -6.30 0.09
N LYS A 60 6.53 -6.10 0.29
CA LYS A 60 7.56 -6.47 -0.69
C LYS A 60 7.81 -7.97 -0.56
N THR A 61 6.86 -8.78 -1.00
CA THR A 61 7.06 -10.22 -1.14
C THR A 61 7.04 -10.61 -2.61
N LYS A 62 8.09 -11.30 -3.05
CA LYS A 62 8.10 -12.01 -4.33
C LYS A 62 7.34 -13.35 -4.24
N SER A 63 7.13 -13.86 -3.01
CA SER A 63 6.36 -15.08 -2.77
C SER A 63 4.87 -14.82 -2.92
N GLN A 64 4.29 -15.47 -3.92
CA GLN A 64 2.87 -15.40 -4.21
C GLN A 64 2.02 -15.96 -3.06
N ARG A 65 2.49 -17.01 -2.36
CA ARG A 65 1.80 -17.58 -1.19
C ARG A 65 1.75 -16.58 -0.03
N LYS A 66 2.85 -15.88 0.24
CA LYS A 66 2.92 -14.85 1.28
C LYS A 66 2.05 -13.64 0.92
N LEU A 67 2.01 -13.24 -0.35
CA LEU A 67 1.09 -12.22 -0.84
C LEU A 67 -0.37 -12.61 -0.61
N GLN A 68 -0.73 -13.86 -0.92
CA GLN A 68 -2.10 -14.39 -0.71
C GLN A 68 -2.50 -14.44 0.76
N HIS A 69 -1.57 -14.77 1.64
CA HIS A 69 -1.81 -14.74 3.08
C HIS A 69 -2.08 -13.31 3.56
N LEU A 70 -1.25 -12.36 3.14
CA LEU A 70 -1.40 -10.94 3.51
C LEU A 70 -2.70 -10.33 2.96
N LEU A 71 -3.08 -10.67 1.72
CA LEU A 71 -4.36 -10.24 1.12
C LEU A 71 -5.58 -10.83 1.84
N ARG A 72 -5.47 -12.05 2.39
CA ARG A 72 -6.54 -12.65 3.20
C ARG A 72 -6.71 -11.92 4.53
N LEU A 73 -5.61 -11.52 5.16
CA LEU A 73 -5.60 -10.76 6.42
C LEU A 73 -5.97 -9.28 6.25
N THR A 74 -6.13 -8.80 5.00
CA THR A 74 -6.47 -7.40 4.72
C THR A 74 -7.92 -7.14 5.09
N ASN A 75 -8.16 -6.15 5.94
CA ASN A 75 -9.51 -5.73 6.36
C ASN A 75 -10.17 -4.83 5.30
N THR A 76 -11.46 -4.54 5.48
CA THR A 76 -12.27 -3.74 4.55
C THR A 76 -11.65 -2.36 4.30
N ASP A 77 -11.22 -1.67 5.36
CA ASP A 77 -10.63 -0.33 5.27
C ASP A 77 -9.33 -0.32 4.45
N GLN A 78 -8.48 -1.32 4.63
CA GLN A 78 -7.26 -1.45 3.84
C GLN A 78 -7.55 -1.71 2.35
N LEU A 79 -8.60 -2.48 2.04
CA LEU A 79 -9.04 -2.70 0.66
C LEU A 79 -9.58 -1.42 0.03
N LEU A 80 -10.35 -0.64 0.79
CA LEU A 80 -10.87 0.66 0.36
C LEU A 80 -9.75 1.70 0.23
N ALA A 81 -8.74 1.67 1.09
CA ALA A 81 -7.56 2.52 0.98
C ALA A 81 -6.80 2.25 -0.33
N ILE A 82 -6.67 0.99 -0.77
CA ILE A 82 -6.07 0.66 -2.07
C ILE A 82 -6.91 1.25 -3.22
N SER A 83 -8.24 1.18 -3.13
CA SER A 83 -9.14 1.81 -4.10
C SER A 83 -8.96 3.33 -4.17
N GLU A 84 -8.87 3.98 -3.02
CA GLU A 84 -8.69 5.42 -2.90
C GLU A 84 -7.32 5.87 -3.43
N ILE A 85 -6.25 5.11 -3.15
CA ILE A 85 -4.94 5.35 -3.76
C ILE A 85 -5.04 5.26 -5.28
N CYS A 86 -5.72 4.25 -5.83
CA CYS A 86 -5.91 4.14 -7.28
C CYS A 86 -6.69 5.31 -7.86
N LEU A 87 -7.71 5.80 -7.14
CA LEU A 87 -8.48 6.98 -7.53
C LEU A 87 -7.61 8.23 -7.57
N ASN A 88 -6.79 8.45 -6.53
CA ASN A 88 -5.90 9.60 -6.44
C ASN A 88 -4.79 9.58 -7.50
N ILE A 89 -4.34 8.40 -7.93
CA ILE A 89 -3.46 8.24 -9.11
C ILE A 89 -4.19 8.71 -10.38
N ILE A 90 -5.42 8.26 -10.63
CA ILE A 90 -6.17 8.60 -11.85
C ILE A 90 -6.55 10.07 -11.89
N LYS A 91 -6.94 10.64 -10.76
CA LYS A 91 -7.28 12.06 -10.63
C LYS A 91 -6.05 12.97 -10.61
N ALA A 92 -4.85 12.41 -10.80
CA ALA A 92 -3.57 13.12 -10.78
C ALA A 92 -3.34 13.95 -9.49
N ARG A 93 -3.99 13.58 -8.39
CA ARG A 93 -3.84 14.23 -7.08
C ARG A 93 -2.52 13.85 -6.41
N LEU A 94 -1.90 12.75 -6.87
CA LEU A 94 -0.56 12.34 -6.48
C LEU A 94 0.46 12.78 -7.54
N LYS A 95 1.46 13.57 -7.11
CA LYS A 95 2.59 13.96 -7.96
C LYS A 95 3.54 12.78 -8.18
N LEU A 96 3.27 11.99 -9.20
CA LEU A 96 4.11 10.85 -9.58
C LEU A 96 5.27 11.29 -10.50
N THR A 97 6.48 10.82 -10.19
CA THR A 97 7.67 10.99 -11.05
C THR A 97 7.50 10.24 -12.38
N PRO A 98 8.21 10.64 -13.46
CA PRO A 98 8.16 9.94 -14.75
C PRO A 98 8.49 8.44 -14.64
N ARG A 99 9.47 8.09 -13.79
CA ARG A 99 9.86 6.70 -13.53
C ARG A 99 8.73 5.89 -12.88
N GLN A 100 7.99 6.49 -11.94
CA GLN A 100 6.84 5.82 -11.31
C GLN A 100 5.68 5.65 -12.30
N LYS A 101 5.40 6.67 -13.11
CA LYS A 101 4.39 6.58 -14.18
C LYS A 101 4.72 5.41 -15.12
N LYS A 102 5.98 5.31 -15.59
CA LYS A 102 6.43 4.19 -16.45
C LYS A 102 6.21 2.81 -15.80
N ARG A 103 6.43 2.69 -14.49
CA ARG A 103 6.19 1.43 -13.74
C ARG A 103 4.71 1.10 -13.53
N LEU A 104 3.83 2.10 -13.58
CA LEU A 104 2.38 1.92 -13.43
C LEU A 104 1.67 1.59 -14.74
N ILE A 105 2.25 1.94 -15.90
CA ILE A 105 1.68 1.66 -17.22
C ILE A 105 1.21 0.21 -17.38
N PRO A 106 2.00 -0.83 -17.03
CA PRO A 106 1.56 -2.23 -17.16
C PRO A 106 0.35 -2.60 -16.29
N TYR A 107 0.00 -1.72 -15.35
CA TYR A 107 -1.08 -1.91 -14.39
C TYR A 107 -2.20 -0.89 -14.56
N ALA A 108 -2.21 -0.09 -15.62
CA ALA A 108 -3.17 0.98 -15.83
C ALA A 108 -4.63 0.49 -15.74
N ASP A 109 -4.95 -0.64 -16.35
CA ASP A 109 -6.30 -1.22 -16.30
C ASP A 109 -6.68 -1.71 -14.91
N PHE A 110 -5.73 -2.28 -14.17
CA PHE A 110 -5.95 -2.65 -12.79
C PHE A 110 -6.25 -1.40 -11.94
N VAL A 111 -5.44 -0.34 -12.09
CA VAL A 111 -5.62 0.92 -11.36
C VAL A 111 -6.98 1.53 -11.69
N ARG A 112 -7.38 1.59 -12.97
CA ARG A 112 -8.70 2.08 -13.40
C ARG A 112 -9.83 1.28 -12.78
N LYS A 113 -9.77 -0.04 -12.85
CA LYS A 113 -10.81 -0.92 -12.29
C LYS A 113 -10.89 -0.80 -10.78
N MET A 114 -9.75 -0.86 -10.10
CA MET A 114 -9.67 -0.76 -8.64
C MET A 114 -10.22 0.57 -8.12
N SER A 115 -9.91 1.69 -8.80
CA SER A 115 -10.35 3.04 -8.40
C SER A 115 -11.86 3.27 -8.36
N ARG A 116 -12.65 2.43 -9.06
CA ARG A 116 -14.11 2.56 -9.14
C ARG A 116 -14.82 1.75 -8.06
N ILE A 117 -14.10 0.87 -7.37
CA ILE A 117 -14.68 -0.03 -6.39
C ILE A 117 -14.88 0.68 -5.06
N ARG A 118 -16.06 0.52 -4.48
CA ARG A 118 -16.40 1.03 -3.14
C ARG A 118 -16.88 -0.07 -2.19
N SER A 119 -16.81 -1.33 -2.60
CA SER A 119 -17.21 -2.47 -1.78
C SER A 119 -16.07 -3.46 -1.58
N GLU A 120 -16.05 -4.10 -0.41
CA GLU A 120 -15.05 -5.12 -0.06
C GLU A 120 -15.06 -6.28 -1.05
N VAL A 121 -16.26 -6.79 -1.36
CA VAL A 121 -16.46 -7.93 -2.27
C VAL A 121 -15.90 -7.61 -3.65
N GLY A 122 -16.16 -6.40 -4.17
CA GLY A 122 -15.61 -5.95 -5.44
C GLY A 122 -14.08 -5.86 -5.41
N ALA A 123 -13.52 -5.33 -4.32
CA ALA A 123 -12.08 -5.11 -4.16
C ALA A 123 -11.34 -6.44 -4.16
N ARG A 124 -11.83 -7.42 -3.37
CA ARG A 124 -11.29 -8.77 -3.33
C ARG A 124 -11.38 -9.46 -4.69
N LYS A 125 -12.49 -9.29 -5.42
CA LYS A 125 -12.67 -9.89 -6.76
C LYS A 125 -11.61 -9.38 -7.76
N ILE A 126 -11.34 -8.08 -7.80
CA ILE A 126 -10.37 -7.51 -8.74
C ILE A 126 -8.92 -7.85 -8.37
N LEU A 127 -8.59 -7.83 -7.08
CA LEU A 127 -7.29 -8.29 -6.58
C LEU A 127 -7.04 -9.76 -6.94
N ASN A 128 -8.07 -10.60 -6.83
CA ASN A 128 -8.00 -12.01 -7.20
C ASN A 128 -8.05 -12.26 -8.73
N GLN A 129 -8.63 -11.38 -9.54
CA GLN A 129 -8.65 -11.54 -11.01
C GLN A 129 -7.28 -11.29 -11.65
N LYS A 130 -6.53 -10.31 -11.15
CA LYS A 130 -5.16 -10.04 -11.63
C LYS A 130 -4.21 -11.23 -11.36
N ARG A 131 -4.56 -12.09 -10.38
CA ARG A 131 -3.90 -13.36 -10.05
C ARG A 131 -3.80 -14.31 -11.24
N ARG A 132 -4.84 -14.38 -12.09
CA ARG A 132 -4.89 -15.29 -13.25
C ARG A 132 -4.05 -14.79 -14.42
N ARG A 133 -3.99 -13.46 -14.64
CA ARG A 133 -3.20 -12.88 -15.74
C ARG A 133 -1.69 -12.86 -15.48
N CYS A 134 -1.24 -12.75 -14.22
CA CYS A 134 0.19 -12.89 -13.89
C CYS A 134 0.66 -14.34 -13.74
N GLY A 135 -0.26 -15.31 -13.64
CA GLY A 135 0.07 -16.74 -13.66
C GLY A 135 0.34 -17.31 -15.05
N HIS A 136 -0.02 -16.57 -16.11
CA HIS A 136 0.20 -16.96 -17.52
C HIS A 136 1.55 -16.46 -18.09
N VAL A 137 2.39 -15.81 -17.26
CA VAL A 137 3.79 -15.48 -17.61
C VAL A 137 4.75 -16.49 -16.95
N ARG A 138 4.31 -17.74 -16.84
CA ARG A 138 5.16 -18.88 -16.46
C ARG A 138 5.41 -19.87 -17.61
N SER A 139 4.79 -19.68 -18.77
CA SER A 139 5.03 -20.51 -19.96
C SER A 139 5.95 -19.86 -21.00
N ILE A 140 6.73 -18.83 -20.63
CA ILE A 140 7.72 -18.19 -21.54
C ILE A 140 9.15 -18.22 -20.92
N ILE A 141 9.36 -18.90 -19.79
CA ILE A 141 10.69 -19.03 -19.17
C ILE A 141 11.11 -20.51 -18.98
N ASP A 142 10.32 -21.47 -19.49
CA ASP A 142 10.67 -22.90 -19.49
C ASP A 142 11.03 -23.44 -20.90
N THR A 143 11.39 -22.55 -21.84
CA THR A 143 11.97 -22.95 -23.13
C THR A 143 13.21 -22.11 -23.41
N SER A 144 14.30 -22.44 -22.73
CA SER A 144 15.69 -22.29 -23.19
C SER A 144 16.61 -22.87 -22.12
N SER A 145 16.50 -24.18 -21.93
CA SER A 145 17.65 -24.98 -21.52
C SER A 145 18.52 -25.14 -22.76
N TYR A 146 19.72 -24.57 -22.75
CA TYR A 146 20.99 -25.11 -23.25
C TYR A 146 22.11 -24.17 -22.77
#